data_AF-A2DFP9-F1
#
_entry.id   AF-A2DFP9-F1
#
_cell.length_a   1.000
_cell.length_b   1.000
_cell.length_c   1.000
_cell.angle_alpha   90.00
_cell.angle_beta   90.00
_cell.angle_gamma   90.00
#
_symmetry.space_group_name_H-M   'P 1'
#
loop_
_entity.id
_entity.type
_entity.pdbx_description
1 polymer ?
#
loop_
_entity_poly.entity_id
_entity_poly.type
_entity_poly.pdbx_seq_one_letter_code
_entity_poly.pdbx_strand_id
1 'polypeptide(L)'
;MNFYYYQPASIMQVIPVHYGVQQNTDNFRTSIISLVETLEHEAKQNYTITQLCTRFAFQRRRFYDVVNVLEAAGCCQKTNVDCFVWLGMDNVKTHLQNLSNEVNQQNADANIDDIFQTSDSVTISNLSTQFLLSFIAFNRPALDIKKISAFLSRNNNRLKTTLCKLYQISHILEVVGIISKSMMPGEVVLNKQFFPDIKVKASNDSLDIESLLSRPVDNLNSRVFAERWIHFNKVQEMSLPRSPIFMVPSPISA
;
A
#
# COMPACT_ATOMS: atom_id res chain seq x y z
N MET A 1 -23.46 61.80 -2.57
CA MET A 1 -22.68 60.61 -2.97
C MET A 1 -22.35 59.85 -1.70
N ASN A 2 -22.98 58.70 -1.51
CA ASN A 2 -22.93 57.93 -0.28
C ASN A 2 -21.64 57.11 -0.20
N PHE A 3 -21.01 57.21 0.97
CA PHE A 3 -19.86 56.45 1.42
C PHE A 3 -20.24 55.00 1.70
N TYR A 4 -19.45 54.04 1.20
CA TYR A 4 -19.40 52.70 1.77
C TYR A 4 -18.00 52.44 2.31
N TYR A 5 -17.92 52.44 3.63
CA TYR A 5 -16.78 51.97 4.41
C TYR A 5 -16.68 50.44 4.29
N TYR A 6 -15.51 49.96 3.88
CA TYR A 6 -15.14 48.55 4.00
C TYR A 6 -14.72 48.29 5.46
N GLN A 7 -15.49 47.50 6.19
CA GLN A 7 -15.07 46.94 7.48
C GLN A 7 -14.30 45.63 7.26
N PRO A 8 -13.13 45.42 7.89
CA PRO A 8 -12.56 44.10 8.06
C PRO A 8 -12.74 43.65 9.52
N ALA A 9 -13.49 42.57 9.76
CA ALA A 9 -13.34 41.78 11.00
C ALA A 9 -14.02 40.41 10.87
N SER A 10 -13.19 39.37 10.80
CA SER A 10 -13.51 38.08 11.43
C SER A 10 -12.20 37.56 11.99
N ILE A 11 -11.99 37.88 13.27
CA ILE A 11 -10.85 37.47 14.07
C ILE A 11 -11.02 35.96 14.31
N MET A 12 -10.28 35.13 13.56
CA MET A 12 -10.13 33.71 13.90
C MET A 12 -9.44 33.61 15.25
N GLN A 13 -10.08 32.89 16.18
CA GLN A 13 -9.49 32.56 17.47
C GLN A 13 -8.27 31.65 17.24
N VAL A 14 -7.09 32.20 17.42
CA VAL A 14 -5.83 31.45 17.45
C VAL A 14 -5.75 30.80 18.83
N ILE A 15 -5.95 29.48 18.88
CA ILE A 15 -5.71 28.68 20.08
C ILE A 15 -4.18 28.69 20.34
N PRO A 16 -3.72 29.01 21.57
CA PRO A 16 -2.30 29.04 21.87
C PRO A 16 -1.72 27.62 21.86
N VAL A 17 -0.72 27.41 20.99
CA VAL A 17 0.07 26.17 20.91
C VAL A 17 1.27 26.30 21.83
N HIS A 18 1.31 25.51 22.90
CA HIS A 18 2.50 25.37 23.75
C HIS A 18 3.53 24.48 23.03
N TYR A 19 4.66 25.05 22.63
CA TYR A 19 5.79 24.32 22.09
C TYR A 19 6.75 23.91 23.21
N GLY A 20 6.73 22.62 23.57
CA GLY A 20 7.87 21.95 24.18
C GLY A 20 8.73 21.35 23.08
N VAL A 21 9.93 21.90 22.86
CA VAL A 21 10.86 21.43 21.83
C VAL A 21 11.57 20.17 22.32
N GLN A 22 11.34 19.03 21.65
CA GLN A 22 12.30 17.93 21.59
C GLN A 22 12.52 17.55 20.11
N GLN A 23 13.77 17.65 19.66
CA GLN A 23 14.21 17.08 18.40
C GLN A 23 14.16 15.56 18.52
N ASN A 24 13.33 14.85 17.77
CA ASN A 24 13.38 13.39 17.74
C ASN A 24 12.79 12.84 16.45
N THR A 25 13.38 11.76 15.94
CA THR A 25 12.87 10.97 14.81
C THR A 25 11.43 10.48 15.02
N ASP A 26 10.91 10.55 16.26
CA ASP A 26 9.52 10.31 16.62
C ASP A 26 8.53 11.35 16.10
N ASN A 27 8.97 12.56 15.71
CA ASN A 27 8.02 13.60 15.28
C ASN A 27 7.17 13.16 14.10
N PHE A 28 7.73 12.45 13.12
CA PHE A 28 6.94 11.98 11.96
C PHE A 28 5.94 10.90 12.34
N ARG A 29 6.37 9.91 13.15
CA ARG A 29 5.52 8.83 13.64
C ARG A 29 4.39 9.38 14.53
N THR A 30 4.73 10.20 15.51
CA THR A 30 3.77 10.83 16.42
C THR A 30 2.79 11.71 15.67
N SER A 31 3.24 12.50 14.68
CA SER A 31 2.33 13.29 13.85
C SER A 31 1.35 12.43 13.05
N ILE A 32 1.74 11.24 12.57
CA ILE A 32 0.80 10.33 11.89
C ILE A 32 -0.22 9.76 12.88
N ILE A 33 0.24 9.35 14.08
CA ILE A 33 -0.65 8.82 15.12
C ILE A 33 -1.67 9.88 15.53
N SER A 34 -1.21 11.08 15.89
CA SER A 34 -2.09 12.18 16.27
C SER A 34 -3.02 12.62 15.15
N LEU A 35 -2.58 12.56 13.89
CA LEU A 35 -3.42 12.81 12.73
C LEU A 35 -4.58 11.80 12.67
N VAL A 36 -4.27 10.50 12.68
CA VAL A 36 -5.30 9.45 12.58
C VAL A 36 -6.25 9.51 13.77
N GLU A 37 -5.75 9.60 15.00
CA GLU A 37 -6.56 9.72 16.20
C GLU A 37 -7.51 10.93 16.13
N THR A 38 -7.01 12.09 15.68
CA THR A 38 -7.85 13.27 15.54
C THR A 38 -8.93 13.09 14.49
N LEU A 39 -8.57 12.54 13.31
CA LEU A 39 -9.51 12.36 12.20
C LEU A 39 -10.58 11.30 12.50
N GLU A 40 -10.28 10.30 13.34
CA GLU A 40 -11.26 9.32 13.80
C GLU A 40 -12.32 9.90 14.75
N HIS A 41 -11.97 10.90 15.57
CA HIS A 41 -12.89 11.51 16.54
C HIS A 41 -13.64 12.73 15.98
N GLU A 42 -13.16 13.31 14.88
CA GLU A 42 -13.82 14.44 14.23
C GLU A 42 -14.94 13.98 13.28
N ALA A 43 -15.95 14.84 13.10
CA ALA A 43 -17.03 14.55 12.16
C ALA A 43 -16.51 14.46 10.72
N LYS A 44 -17.10 13.56 9.91
CA LYS A 44 -16.73 13.38 8.50
C LYS A 44 -16.87 14.70 7.74
N GLN A 45 -15.75 15.31 7.41
CA GLN A 45 -15.67 16.59 6.71
C GLN A 45 -14.57 16.57 5.64
N ASN A 46 -14.59 17.59 4.77
CA ASN A 46 -13.51 17.82 3.82
C ASN A 46 -12.35 18.52 4.53
N TYR A 47 -11.18 17.88 4.50
CA TYR A 47 -9.95 18.40 5.07
C TYR A 47 -9.06 18.99 4.00
N THR A 48 -8.51 20.18 4.26
CA THR A 48 -7.46 20.77 3.42
C THR A 48 -6.08 20.37 3.92
N ILE A 49 -5.25 19.84 3.02
CA ILE A 49 -3.89 19.37 3.31
C ILE A 49 -3.05 20.48 3.96
N THR A 50 -3.13 21.71 3.45
CA THR A 50 -2.41 22.86 4.00
C THR A 50 -2.74 23.10 5.47
N GLN A 51 -4.03 23.00 5.87
CA GLN A 51 -4.45 23.22 7.25
C GLN A 51 -3.92 22.12 8.19
N LEU A 52 -4.00 20.86 7.76
CA LEU A 52 -3.50 19.73 8.54
C LEU A 52 -1.96 19.73 8.64
N CYS A 53 -1.26 20.18 7.60
CA CYS A 53 0.20 20.33 7.66
C CYS A 53 0.61 21.30 8.77
N THR A 54 -0.05 22.45 8.88
CA THR A 54 0.20 23.43 9.94
C THR A 54 -0.18 22.87 11.32
N ARG A 55 -1.33 22.20 11.42
CA ARG A 55 -1.85 21.65 12.69
C ARG A 55 -0.94 20.57 13.29
N PHE A 56 -0.43 19.66 12.46
CA PHE A 56 0.37 18.51 12.91
C PHE A 56 1.87 18.66 12.63
N ALA A 57 2.30 19.89 12.28
CA ALA A 57 3.68 20.25 11.96
C ALA A 57 4.34 19.36 10.88
N PHE A 58 3.56 18.93 9.88
CA PHE A 58 4.10 18.16 8.76
C PHE A 58 4.74 19.07 7.71
N GLN A 59 5.86 18.60 7.17
CA GLN A 59 6.34 19.08 5.88
C GLN A 59 5.35 18.66 4.79
N ARG A 60 4.87 19.62 3.99
CA ARG A 60 3.83 19.39 2.96
C ARG A 60 4.16 18.22 2.03
N ARG A 61 5.41 18.12 1.56
CA ARG A 61 5.87 17.01 0.72
C ARG A 61 5.66 15.65 1.38
N ARG A 62 5.94 15.51 2.68
CA ARG A 62 5.78 14.26 3.43
C ARG A 62 4.33 13.96 3.76
N PHE A 63 3.53 14.99 3.98
CA PHE A 63 2.08 14.82 4.16
C PHE A 63 1.42 14.19 2.93
N TYR A 64 1.81 14.59 1.72
CA TYR A 64 1.32 13.94 0.51
C TYR A 64 1.68 12.45 0.45
N ASP A 65 2.87 12.05 0.92
CA ASP A 65 3.22 10.63 0.99
C ASP A 65 2.26 9.88 1.93
N VAL A 66 1.96 10.44 3.10
CA VAL A 66 1.00 9.88 4.06
C VAL A 66 -0.40 9.78 3.46
N VAL A 67 -0.94 10.86 2.90
CA VAL A 67 -2.28 10.86 2.29
C VAL A 67 -2.36 9.88 1.13
N ASN A 68 -1.33 9.79 0.28
CA ASN A 68 -1.32 8.83 -0.83
C ASN A 68 -1.36 7.37 -0.35
N VAL A 69 -0.67 7.06 0.75
CA VAL A 69 -0.67 5.71 1.34
C VAL A 69 -2.02 5.41 1.99
N LEU A 70 -2.56 6.36 2.76
CA LEU A 70 -3.86 6.22 3.43
C LEU A 70 -5.02 6.12 2.42
N GLU A 71 -4.95 6.85 1.32
CA GLU A 71 -5.90 6.75 0.22
C GLU A 71 -5.82 5.36 -0.44
N ALA A 72 -4.62 4.87 -0.74
CA ALA A 72 -4.43 3.53 -1.30
C ALA A 72 -4.88 2.40 -0.35
N ALA A 73 -4.89 2.65 0.97
CA ALA A 73 -5.41 1.74 1.97
C ALA A 73 -6.93 1.86 2.17
N GLY A 74 -7.58 2.88 1.58
CA GLY A 74 -9.00 3.14 1.73
C GLY A 74 -9.38 3.93 2.99
N CYS A 75 -8.44 4.51 3.73
CA CYS A 75 -8.73 5.33 4.92
C CYS A 75 -9.34 6.69 4.55
N CYS A 76 -9.00 7.21 3.38
CA CYS A 76 -9.48 8.48 2.89
C CYS A 76 -9.67 8.49 1.37
N GLN A 77 -10.35 9.51 0.86
CA GLN A 77 -10.55 9.73 -0.57
C GLN A 77 -10.22 11.18 -0.91
N LYS A 78 -9.36 11.41 -1.90
CA LYS A 78 -9.13 12.77 -2.39
C LYS A 78 -10.36 13.29 -3.12
N THR A 79 -10.74 14.52 -2.79
CA THR A 79 -11.83 15.25 -3.47
C THR A 79 -11.28 16.33 -4.40
N ASN A 80 -10.10 16.87 -4.09
CA ASN A 80 -9.41 17.86 -4.92
C ASN A 80 -7.87 17.74 -4.73
N VAL A 81 -7.08 18.51 -5.48
CA VAL A 81 -5.61 18.52 -5.43
C VAL A 81 -5.06 18.75 -4.02
N ASP A 82 -5.75 19.55 -3.19
CA ASP A 82 -5.34 19.85 -1.81
C ASP A 82 -6.37 19.44 -0.75
N CYS A 83 -7.36 18.62 -1.11
CA CYS A 83 -8.45 18.23 -0.20
C CYS A 83 -8.74 16.73 -0.22
N PHE A 84 -9.10 16.18 0.92
CA PHE A 84 -9.57 14.80 1.05
C PHE A 84 -10.65 14.67 2.12
N VAL A 85 -11.43 13.59 2.05
CA VAL A 85 -12.40 13.20 3.06
C VAL A 85 -11.87 11.99 3.81
N TRP A 86 -11.92 12.04 5.14
CA TRP A 86 -11.62 10.88 5.98
C TRP A 86 -12.80 9.91 6.00
N LEU A 87 -12.57 8.66 5.62
CA LEU A 87 -13.60 7.63 5.58
C LEU A 87 -13.64 6.80 6.87
N GLY A 88 -12.50 6.69 7.55
CA GLY A 88 -12.30 5.93 8.77
C GLY A 88 -11.40 4.71 8.57
N MET A 89 -10.74 4.28 9.63
CA MET A 89 -9.96 3.04 9.69
C MET A 89 -10.83 1.79 9.47
N ASP A 90 -12.10 1.85 9.88
CA ASP A 90 -13.07 0.77 9.64
C ASP A 90 -13.31 0.51 8.14
N ASN A 91 -13.06 1.52 7.29
CA ASN A 91 -13.24 1.38 5.85
C ASN A 91 -12.14 0.54 5.18
N VAL A 92 -10.97 0.37 5.83
CA VAL A 92 -9.83 -0.37 5.27
C VAL A 92 -10.22 -1.81 4.93
N LYS A 93 -10.92 -2.50 5.83
CA LYS A 93 -11.34 -3.89 5.59
C LYS A 93 -12.26 -3.99 4.38
N THR A 94 -13.26 -3.11 4.29
CA THR A 94 -14.20 -3.06 3.16
C THR A 94 -13.47 -2.75 1.85
N HIS A 95 -12.52 -1.81 1.87
CA HIS A 95 -11.73 -1.45 0.70
C HIS A 95 -10.87 -2.62 0.20
N LEU A 96 -10.14 -3.29 1.09
CA LEU A 96 -9.34 -4.46 0.72
C LEU A 96 -10.20 -5.64 0.26
N GLN A 97 -11.41 -5.81 0.82
CA GLN A 97 -12.38 -6.79 0.33
C GLN A 97 -12.84 -6.47 -1.10
N ASN A 98 -13.11 -5.20 -1.41
CA ASN A 98 -13.47 -4.77 -2.75
C ASN A 98 -12.33 -4.99 -3.74
N LEU A 99 -11.10 -4.64 -3.35
CA LEU A 99 -9.90 -4.90 -4.16
C LEU A 99 -9.73 -6.40 -4.43
N SER A 100 -9.98 -7.26 -3.43
CA SER A 100 -9.99 -8.72 -3.62
C SER A 100 -11.08 -9.17 -4.58
N ASN A 101 -12.28 -8.62 -4.47
CA ASN A 101 -13.39 -8.96 -5.35
C ASN A 101 -13.10 -8.54 -6.80
N GLU A 102 -12.52 -7.37 -7.03
CA GLU A 102 -12.14 -6.89 -8.36
C GLU A 102 -11.14 -7.85 -9.02
N VAL A 103 -10.10 -8.25 -8.28
CA VAL A 103 -9.09 -9.21 -8.77
C VAL A 103 -9.71 -10.57 -9.05
N ASN A 104 -10.59 -11.07 -8.18
CA ASN A 104 -11.16 -12.40 -8.36
C ASN A 104 -12.27 -12.44 -9.42
N GLN A 105 -13.02 -11.35 -9.61
CA GLN A 105 -14.09 -11.28 -10.61
C GLN A 105 -13.55 -11.03 -12.02
N GLN A 106 -12.51 -10.21 -12.15
CA GLN A 106 -11.95 -9.88 -13.47
C GLN A 106 -10.90 -10.89 -13.92
N ASN A 107 -10.24 -11.59 -12.99
CA ASN A 107 -9.01 -12.33 -13.25
C ASN A 107 -8.95 -13.69 -12.55
N ALA A 108 -10.03 -14.48 -12.55
CA ALA A 108 -10.01 -15.83 -11.97
C ALA A 108 -8.87 -16.70 -12.56
N ASP A 109 -8.64 -16.57 -13.88
CA ASP A 109 -7.58 -17.27 -14.62
C ASP A 109 -6.47 -16.34 -15.15
N ALA A 110 -6.51 -15.03 -14.85
CA ALA A 110 -5.57 -14.10 -15.47
C ALA A 110 -4.15 -14.22 -14.88
N ASN A 111 -3.17 -13.90 -15.72
CA ASN A 111 -1.78 -13.97 -15.36
C ASN A 111 -1.46 -12.89 -14.31
N ILE A 112 -0.40 -13.09 -13.53
CA ILE A 112 0.07 -12.11 -12.57
C ILE A 112 0.38 -10.76 -13.24
N ASP A 113 0.77 -10.77 -14.51
CA ASP A 113 1.06 -9.54 -15.25
C ASP A 113 -0.21 -8.72 -15.54
N ASP A 114 -1.37 -9.37 -15.66
CA ASP A 114 -2.66 -8.69 -15.87
C ASP A 114 -3.17 -8.06 -14.56
N ILE A 115 -2.86 -8.69 -13.42
CA ILE A 115 -3.21 -8.20 -12.09
C ILE A 115 -2.34 -6.97 -11.72
N PHE A 116 -1.05 -7.03 -12.02
CA PHE A 116 -0.09 -5.98 -11.70
C PHE A 116 0.19 -5.09 -12.90
N GLN A 117 -0.62 -4.04 -13.05
CA GLN A 117 -0.39 -3.01 -14.06
C GLN A 117 0.97 -2.34 -13.84
N THR A 118 1.94 -2.69 -14.69
CA THR A 118 3.28 -2.13 -14.59
C THR A 118 3.29 -0.77 -15.28
N SER A 119 2.94 0.28 -14.54
CA SER A 119 3.10 1.64 -15.06
C SER A 119 4.58 2.07 -15.00
N ASP A 120 5.02 2.85 -15.99
CA ASP A 120 6.37 3.42 -16.03
C ASP A 120 6.65 4.38 -14.85
N SER A 121 5.59 4.85 -14.20
CA SER A 121 5.65 5.79 -13.10
C SER A 121 5.72 5.09 -11.74
N VAL A 122 6.88 5.21 -11.08
CA VAL A 122 7.09 4.71 -9.72
C VAL A 122 6.56 5.75 -8.72
N THR A 123 5.24 5.97 -8.67
CA THR A 123 4.61 6.90 -7.70
C THR A 123 4.28 6.19 -6.39
N ILE A 124 4.22 6.94 -5.27
CA ILE A 124 3.90 6.33 -3.96
C ILE A 124 2.46 5.81 -3.92
N SER A 125 1.51 6.53 -4.54
CA SER A 125 0.12 6.06 -4.65
C SER A 125 0.04 4.71 -5.37
N ASN A 126 0.60 4.60 -6.59
CA ASN A 126 0.57 3.34 -7.33
C ASN A 126 1.30 2.21 -6.58
N LEU A 127 2.51 2.47 -6.05
CA LEU A 127 3.24 1.46 -5.29
C LEU A 127 2.48 1.01 -4.04
N SER A 128 1.73 1.89 -3.38
CA SER A 128 0.95 1.54 -2.18
C SER A 128 -0.19 0.58 -2.55
N THR A 129 -0.94 0.88 -3.61
CA THR A 129 -2.00 0.00 -4.11
C THR A 129 -1.44 -1.35 -4.54
N GLN A 130 -0.35 -1.37 -5.32
CA GLN A 130 0.30 -2.61 -5.77
C GLN A 130 0.87 -3.42 -4.60
N PHE A 131 1.38 -2.74 -3.56
CA PHE A 131 1.88 -3.38 -2.35
C PHE A 131 0.76 -4.06 -1.54
N LEU A 132 -0.36 -3.37 -1.32
CA LEU A 132 -1.53 -3.94 -0.66
C LEU A 132 -2.15 -5.07 -1.49
N LEU A 133 -2.25 -4.86 -2.80
CA LEU A 133 -2.69 -5.87 -3.77
C LEU A 133 -1.82 -7.14 -3.70
N SER A 134 -0.52 -7.03 -3.41
CA SER A 134 0.36 -8.19 -3.28
C SER A 134 -0.07 -9.14 -2.16
N PHE A 135 -0.55 -8.64 -1.02
CA PHE A 135 -1.04 -9.51 0.07
C PHE A 135 -2.25 -10.33 -0.38
N ILE A 136 -3.13 -9.70 -1.16
CA ILE A 136 -4.36 -10.29 -1.67
C ILE A 136 -4.08 -11.26 -2.83
N ALA A 137 -3.29 -10.83 -3.81
CA ALA A 137 -2.98 -11.58 -5.02
C ALA A 137 -2.20 -12.87 -4.73
N PHE A 138 -1.38 -12.88 -3.67
CA PHE A 138 -0.68 -14.07 -3.20
C PHE A 138 -1.40 -14.83 -2.10
N ASN A 139 -2.50 -14.27 -1.58
CA ASN A 139 -3.22 -14.78 -0.42
C ASN A 139 -2.27 -15.14 0.74
N ARG A 140 -1.34 -14.24 1.05
CA ARG A 140 -0.35 -14.42 2.13
C ARG A 140 -0.37 -13.21 3.05
N PRO A 141 -0.46 -13.42 4.37
CA PRO A 141 -0.44 -12.32 5.32
C PRO A 141 0.96 -11.72 5.45
N ALA A 142 2.03 -12.48 5.18
CA ALA A 142 3.42 -12.03 5.32
C ALA A 142 4.12 -11.89 3.96
N LEU A 143 4.81 -10.77 3.75
CA LEU A 143 5.57 -10.49 2.53
C LEU A 143 6.93 -9.86 2.83
N ASP A 144 7.94 -10.23 2.05
CA ASP A 144 9.28 -9.61 2.08
C ASP A 144 9.32 -8.41 1.13
N ILE A 145 9.62 -7.22 1.69
CA ILE A 145 9.67 -5.95 0.96
C ILE A 145 10.67 -5.99 -0.19
N LYS A 146 11.84 -6.63 -0.01
CA LYS A 146 12.87 -6.73 -1.07
C LYS A 146 12.34 -7.55 -2.24
N LYS A 147 11.70 -8.67 -1.92
CA LYS A 147 11.09 -9.56 -2.91
C LYS A 147 10.01 -8.86 -3.73
N ILE A 148 9.10 -8.15 -3.05
CA ILE A 148 8.05 -7.38 -3.71
C ILE A 148 8.64 -6.22 -4.52
N SER A 149 9.67 -5.54 -4.01
CA SER A 149 10.34 -4.45 -4.75
C SER A 149 10.97 -4.91 -6.07
N ALA A 150 11.60 -6.09 -6.08
CA ALA A 150 12.16 -6.70 -7.29
C ALA A 150 11.06 -6.99 -8.30
N PHE A 151 9.98 -7.62 -7.85
CA PHE A 151 8.84 -7.93 -8.69
C PHE A 151 8.15 -6.69 -9.28
N LEU A 152 7.90 -5.65 -8.49
CA LEU A 152 7.25 -4.41 -8.95
C LEU A 152 8.16 -3.53 -9.82
N SER A 153 9.46 -3.79 -9.86
CA SER A 153 10.43 -3.06 -10.68
C SER A 153 10.92 -3.84 -11.91
N ARG A 154 10.37 -5.03 -12.16
CA ARG A 154 10.82 -5.97 -13.21
C ARG A 154 10.91 -5.36 -14.61
N ASN A 155 10.05 -4.40 -14.94
CA ASN A 155 10.00 -3.78 -16.27
C ASN A 155 10.63 -2.38 -16.35
N ASN A 156 11.07 -1.78 -15.23
CA ASN A 156 11.48 -0.37 -15.20
C ASN A 156 12.91 -0.11 -14.69
N ASN A 157 13.68 -1.15 -14.34
CA ASN A 157 15.06 -1.05 -13.83
C ASN A 157 15.24 -0.10 -12.63
N ARG A 158 14.16 0.24 -11.90
CA ARG A 158 14.17 1.21 -10.79
C ARG A 158 14.11 0.55 -9.42
N LEU A 159 14.73 -0.62 -9.25
CA LEU A 159 14.71 -1.42 -8.03
C LEU A 159 15.04 -0.61 -6.76
N LYS A 160 16.15 0.13 -6.76
CA LYS A 160 16.59 0.91 -5.58
C LYS A 160 15.54 1.94 -5.16
N THR A 161 14.93 2.62 -6.13
CA THR A 161 13.89 3.64 -5.88
C THR A 161 12.60 3.01 -5.40
N THR A 162 12.17 1.90 -6.01
CA THR A 162 11.00 1.14 -5.59
C THR A 162 11.16 0.60 -4.17
N LEU A 163 12.32 0.01 -3.86
CA LEU A 163 12.65 -0.51 -2.54
C LEU A 163 12.59 0.58 -1.46
N CYS A 164 13.24 1.72 -1.71
CA CYS A 164 13.21 2.86 -0.80
C CYS A 164 11.78 3.37 -0.53
N LYS A 165 10.96 3.46 -1.58
CA LYS A 165 9.55 3.86 -1.45
C LYS A 165 8.71 2.83 -0.71
N LEU A 166 8.91 1.53 -0.93
CA LEU A 166 8.19 0.50 -0.17
C LEU A 166 8.55 0.50 1.31
N TYR A 167 9.79 0.82 1.68
CA TYR A 167 10.13 1.05 3.10
C TYR A 167 9.39 2.26 3.70
N GLN A 168 9.21 3.34 2.92
CA GLN A 168 8.42 4.49 3.37
C GLN A 168 6.93 4.15 3.52
N ILE A 169 6.37 3.43 2.54
CA ILE A 169 4.98 2.97 2.54
C ILE A 169 4.74 2.03 3.74
N SER A 170 5.60 1.03 3.93
CA SER A 170 5.49 0.09 5.05
C SER A 170 5.62 0.81 6.39
N HIS A 171 6.50 1.80 6.53
CA HIS A 171 6.57 2.59 7.75
C HIS A 171 5.25 3.33 8.05
N ILE A 172 4.62 3.95 7.05
CA ILE A 172 3.34 4.65 7.24
C ILE A 172 2.24 3.65 7.63
N LEU A 173 2.11 2.54 6.90
CA LEU A 173 1.12 1.49 7.20
C LEU A 173 1.34 0.84 8.58
N GLU A 174 2.60 0.71 9.01
CA GLU A 174 2.96 0.18 10.33
C GLU A 174 2.51 1.13 11.44
N VAL A 175 2.78 2.44 11.28
CA VAL A 175 2.41 3.46 12.26
C VAL A 175 0.90 3.56 12.44
N VAL A 176 0.15 3.42 11.35
CA VAL A 176 -1.33 3.43 11.35
C VAL A 176 -1.90 2.11 11.87
N GLY A 177 -1.09 1.05 11.97
CA GLY A 177 -1.52 -0.25 12.49
C GLY A 177 -2.22 -1.15 11.45
N ILE A 178 -2.03 -0.88 10.15
CA ILE A 178 -2.54 -1.75 9.06
C ILE A 178 -1.64 -2.98 8.91
N ILE A 179 -0.32 -2.76 8.97
CA ILE A 179 0.67 -3.84 8.95
C ILE A 179 1.49 -3.86 10.25
N SER A 180 2.14 -4.98 10.51
CA SER A 180 3.10 -5.17 11.60
C SER A 180 4.43 -5.70 11.07
N LYS A 181 5.51 -5.47 11.81
CA LYS A 181 6.82 -6.04 11.49
C LYS A 181 6.88 -7.50 11.94
N SER A 182 7.45 -8.35 11.10
CA SER A 182 7.82 -9.71 11.48
C SER A 182 9.13 -9.71 12.29
N MET A 183 9.47 -10.86 12.87
CA MET A 183 10.80 -11.12 13.43
C MET A 183 11.89 -11.13 12.34
N MET A 184 11.51 -11.43 11.11
CA MET A 184 12.41 -11.46 9.95
C MET A 184 12.66 -10.05 9.40
N PRO A 185 13.92 -9.59 9.29
CA PRO A 185 14.22 -8.27 8.77
C PRO A 185 13.74 -8.06 7.33
N GLY A 186 12.90 -7.04 7.12
CA GLY A 186 12.34 -6.72 5.80
C GLY A 186 11.05 -7.48 5.46
N GLU A 187 10.58 -8.36 6.34
CA GLU A 187 9.26 -8.99 6.24
C GLU A 187 8.23 -8.19 7.05
N VAL A 188 7.07 -7.98 6.44
CA VAL A 188 5.92 -7.32 7.07
C VAL A 188 4.69 -8.19 6.95
N VAL A 189 3.78 -8.03 7.92
CA VAL A 189 2.57 -8.83 8.04
C VAL A 189 1.34 -7.93 8.01
N LEU A 190 0.40 -8.18 7.11
CA LEU A 190 -0.90 -7.53 7.09
C LEU A 190 -1.72 -8.03 8.29
N ASN A 191 -2.26 -7.11 9.09
CA ASN A 191 -2.99 -7.49 10.29
C ASN A 191 -4.28 -8.23 9.93
N LYS A 192 -4.57 -9.32 10.65
CA LYS A 192 -5.68 -10.24 10.36
C LYS A 192 -7.05 -9.55 10.27
N GLN A 193 -7.25 -8.47 11.03
CA GLN A 193 -8.49 -7.70 11.02
C GLN A 193 -8.80 -7.04 9.67
N PHE A 194 -7.78 -6.79 8.86
CA PHE A 194 -7.89 -6.18 7.52
C PHE A 194 -7.73 -7.18 6.39
N PHE A 195 -7.37 -8.43 6.69
CA PHE A 195 -7.19 -9.44 5.66
C PHE A 195 -8.57 -9.83 5.08
N PRO A 196 -8.77 -9.77 3.75
CA PRO A 196 -10.07 -10.05 3.15
C PRO A 196 -10.42 -11.54 3.21
N ASP A 197 -11.70 -11.83 3.40
CA ASP A 197 -12.24 -13.18 3.33
C ASP A 197 -12.41 -13.56 1.85
N ILE A 198 -11.43 -14.27 1.29
CA ILE A 198 -11.43 -14.63 -0.13
C ILE A 198 -12.44 -15.75 -0.37
N LYS A 199 -13.61 -15.38 -0.91
CA LYS A 199 -14.62 -16.30 -1.44
C LYS A 199 -14.54 -16.27 -2.96
N VAL A 200 -13.77 -17.17 -3.56
CA VAL A 200 -13.85 -17.35 -5.02
C VAL A 200 -15.22 -17.95 -5.31
N LYS A 201 -16.00 -17.27 -6.16
CA LYS A 201 -17.22 -17.85 -6.69
C LYS A 201 -16.80 -19.04 -7.54
N ALA A 202 -17.19 -20.25 -7.14
CA ALA A 202 -17.14 -21.40 -8.04
C ALA A 202 -17.79 -20.96 -9.36
N SER A 203 -17.11 -21.21 -10.48
CA SER A 203 -17.67 -20.94 -11.79
C SER A 203 -19.06 -21.58 -11.86
N ASN A 204 -20.05 -20.84 -12.37
CA ASN A 204 -21.41 -21.34 -12.55
C ASN A 204 -21.52 -22.40 -13.68
N ASP A 205 -20.40 -22.94 -14.16
CA ASP A 205 -20.38 -24.06 -15.09
C ASP A 205 -20.59 -25.38 -14.32
N SER A 206 -21.77 -25.51 -13.71
CA SER A 206 -22.19 -26.70 -12.97
C SER A 206 -22.49 -27.92 -13.85
N LEU A 207 -22.06 -27.90 -15.11
CA LEU A 207 -22.27 -28.98 -16.08
C LEU A 207 -20.99 -29.37 -16.82
N ASP A 208 -19.82 -28.92 -16.38
CA ASP A 208 -18.59 -29.50 -16.89
C ASP A 208 -18.40 -30.90 -16.29
N ILE A 209 -18.29 -31.91 -17.15
CA ILE A 209 -18.14 -33.33 -16.78
C ILE A 209 -16.88 -33.51 -15.93
N GLU A 210 -15.87 -32.67 -16.15
CA GLU A 210 -14.63 -32.68 -15.38
C GLU A 210 -14.84 -32.21 -13.93
N SER A 211 -15.80 -31.29 -13.68
CA SER A 211 -16.20 -30.83 -12.33
C SER A 211 -17.01 -31.87 -11.55
N LEU A 212 -17.71 -32.77 -12.24
CA LEU A 212 -18.51 -33.85 -11.64
C LEU A 212 -17.65 -35.07 -11.29
N LEU A 213 -16.55 -35.27 -12.01
CA LEU A 213 -15.61 -36.37 -11.78
C LEU A 213 -14.48 -35.99 -10.80
N SER A 214 -14.23 -34.69 -10.61
CA SER A 214 -13.31 -34.20 -9.59
C SER A 214 -14.04 -33.94 -8.26
N ARG A 215 -13.53 -34.52 -7.16
CA ARG A 215 -14.03 -34.29 -5.79
C ARG A 215 -14.14 -32.78 -5.52
N PRO A 216 -15.11 -32.31 -4.72
CA PRO A 216 -15.39 -30.88 -4.52
C PRO A 216 -14.09 -30.13 -4.26
N VAL A 217 -13.75 -29.24 -5.19
CA VAL A 217 -12.46 -28.57 -5.24
C VAL A 217 -12.46 -27.40 -4.27
N ASP A 218 -12.48 -27.70 -2.96
CA ASP A 218 -12.16 -26.72 -1.91
C ASP A 218 -10.76 -26.09 -2.10
N ASN A 219 -9.96 -26.65 -3.02
CA ASN A 219 -8.58 -26.27 -3.33
C ASN A 219 -8.39 -25.40 -4.58
N LEU A 220 -9.42 -24.98 -5.32
CA LEU A 220 -9.20 -24.23 -6.57
C LEU A 220 -8.55 -22.87 -6.27
N ASN A 221 -8.97 -22.26 -5.15
CA ASN A 221 -8.40 -21.04 -4.60
C ASN A 221 -6.92 -21.25 -4.28
N SER A 222 -6.63 -22.35 -3.57
CA SER A 222 -5.25 -22.72 -3.22
C SER A 222 -4.38 -22.88 -4.47
N ARG A 223 -4.92 -23.46 -5.55
CA ARG A 223 -4.21 -23.66 -6.80
C ARG A 223 -3.88 -22.35 -7.52
N VAL A 224 -4.85 -21.47 -7.72
CA VAL A 224 -4.61 -20.17 -8.41
C VAL A 224 -3.58 -19.33 -7.65
N PHE A 225 -3.71 -19.25 -6.32
CA PHE A 225 -2.73 -18.51 -5.51
C PHE A 225 -1.35 -19.19 -5.50
N ALA A 226 -1.30 -20.53 -5.51
CA ALA A 226 -0.04 -21.27 -5.61
C ALA A 226 0.64 -21.04 -6.96
N GLU A 227 -0.10 -21.05 -8.07
CA GLU A 227 0.43 -20.79 -9.41
C GLU A 227 0.96 -19.36 -9.53
N ARG A 228 0.22 -18.36 -9.03
CA ARG A 228 0.69 -16.97 -8.95
C ARG A 228 1.96 -16.85 -8.12
N TRP A 229 2.05 -17.57 -7.00
CA TRP A 229 3.23 -17.58 -6.15
C TRP A 229 4.45 -18.25 -6.82
N ILE A 230 4.23 -19.35 -7.55
CA ILE A 230 5.28 -20.01 -8.33
C ILE A 230 5.80 -19.05 -9.40
N HIS A 231 4.91 -18.37 -10.13
CA HIS A 231 5.30 -17.38 -11.12
C HIS A 231 6.10 -16.23 -10.51
N PHE A 232 5.63 -15.71 -9.36
CA PHE A 232 6.37 -14.71 -8.59
C PHE A 232 7.81 -15.15 -8.28
N ASN A 233 7.99 -16.36 -7.73
CA ASN A 233 9.32 -16.89 -7.40
C ASN A 233 10.20 -17.05 -8.65
N LYS A 234 9.64 -17.54 -9.76
CA LYS A 234 10.36 -17.68 -11.04
C LYS A 234 10.89 -16.33 -11.55
N VAL A 235 10.08 -15.27 -11.46
CA VAL A 235 10.51 -13.91 -11.83
C VAL A 235 11.67 -13.44 -10.94
N GLN A 236 11.68 -13.82 -9.65
CA GLN A 236 12.77 -13.46 -8.75
C GLN A 236 14.09 -14.12 -9.14
N GLU A 237 14.06 -15.41 -9.46
CA GLU A 237 15.25 -16.18 -9.86
C GLU A 237 15.91 -15.60 -11.13
N MET A 238 15.10 -15.08 -12.07
CA MET A 238 15.61 -14.45 -13.28
C MET A 238 16.20 -13.05 -13.03
N SER A 239 15.79 -12.37 -11.96
CA SER A 239 16.22 -11.01 -11.63
C SER A 239 17.49 -10.92 -10.78
N LEU A 240 17.98 -12.05 -10.26
CA LEU A 240 19.26 -12.08 -9.55
C LEU A 240 20.42 -12.05 -10.55
N PRO A 241 21.38 -11.12 -10.43
CA PRO A 241 22.58 -11.17 -11.24
C PRO A 241 23.28 -12.49 -10.95
N ARG A 242 23.41 -13.34 -11.98
CA ARG A 242 24.30 -14.51 -11.91
C ARG A 242 25.63 -13.98 -11.39
N SER A 243 26.10 -14.53 -10.28
CA SER A 243 27.40 -14.19 -9.71
C SER A 243 28.43 -14.19 -10.83
N PRO A 244 29.35 -13.20 -10.89
CA PRO A 244 30.39 -13.23 -11.91
C PRO A 244 31.09 -14.58 -11.80
N ILE A 245 31.08 -15.32 -12.91
CA ILE A 245 31.85 -16.56 -13.04
C ILE A 245 33.27 -16.15 -12.67
N PHE A 246 33.76 -16.61 -11.51
CA PHE A 246 35.15 -16.46 -11.14
C PHE A 246 35.96 -17.11 -12.26
N MET A 247 36.54 -16.29 -13.13
CA MET A 247 37.55 -16.75 -14.07
C MET A 247 38.72 -17.22 -13.21
N VAL A 248 38.85 -18.54 -13.09
CA VAL A 248 40.03 -19.17 -12.52
C VAL A 248 41.22 -18.71 -13.38
N PRO A 249 42.24 -18.05 -12.82
CA PRO A 249 43.40 -17.67 -13.59
C PRO A 249 44.09 -18.94 -14.11
N SER A 250 44.32 -19.00 -15.42
CA SER A 250 45.05 -20.08 -16.06
C SER A 250 46.42 -20.25 -15.39
N PRO A 251 46.86 -21.49 -15.12
CA PRO A 251 48.18 -21.73 -14.56
C PRO A 251 49.23 -21.26 -15.57
N ILE A 252 50.08 -20.34 -15.12
CA ILE A 252 51.27 -19.90 -15.85
C ILE A 252 52.22 -21.10 -15.90
N SER A 253 52.42 -21.65 -17.10
CA SER A 253 53.47 -22.64 -17.34
C SER A 253 54.83 -21.99 -17.15
N ALA A 254 55.63 -22.55 -16.23
CA ALA A 254 57.05 -22.24 -16.05
C ALA A 254 57.92 -22.95 -17.08
#